data_AF-A0A2W6MRS4-F1
#
_entry.id   AF-A0A2W6MRS4-F1
#
_cell.length_a   1.000
_cell.length_b   1.000
_cell.length_c   1.000
_cell.angle_alpha   90.00
_cell.angle_beta   90.00
_cell.angle_gamma   90.00
#
_symmetry.space_group_name_H-M   'P 1'
#
loop_
_entity.id
_entity.type
_entity.pdbx_description
1 polymer ?
#
loop_
_entity_poly.entity_id
_entity_poly.type
_entity_poly.pdbx_seq_one_letter_code
_entity_poly.pdbx_strand_id
1 'polypeptide(L)' 'MNKVYIAMGGERLDKVVYNHYGTLEYFSVILEANPKLTPLLKSGDRVILPKIEKKENKEEALW' A
#
# COMPACT_ATOMS: atom_id res chain seq x y z
N MET A 1 -10.00 0.45 -11.83
CA MET A 1 -9.17 -0.77 -11.84
C MET A 1 -8.33 -0.79 -10.57
N ASN A 2 -8.41 -1.87 -9.78
CA ASN A 2 -7.57 -2.06 -8.60
C ASN A 2 -6.12 -2.31 -9.05
N LYS A 3 -5.15 -1.77 -8.31
CA LYS A 3 -3.73 -2.00 -8.61
C LYS A 3 -3.29 -3.23 -7.82
N VAL A 4 -2.71 -4.21 -8.51
CA VAL A 4 -2.12 -5.39 -7.86
C VAL A 4 -0.62 -5.16 -7.82
N TYR A 5 -0.05 -5.19 -6.61
CA TYR A 5 1.38 -5.12 -6.40
C TYR A 5 1.90 -6.52 -6.09
N ILE A 6 3.01 -6.92 -6.71
CA ILE A 6 3.64 -8.22 -6.47
C ILE A 6 4.91 -7.95 -5.65
N ALA A 7 4.94 -8.45 -4.42
CA ALA A 7 6.09 -8.26 -3.54
C ALA A 7 7.27 -9.11 -4.01
N MET A 8 8.48 -8.55 -3.92
CA MET A 8 9.72 -9.27 -4.26
C MET A 8 10.24 -10.13 -3.10
N GLY A 9 9.62 -10.03 -1.93
CA GLY A 9 9.92 -10.83 -0.74
C GLY A 9 10.92 -10.16 0.18
N GLY A 10 10.62 -10.22 1.49
CA GLY A 10 11.36 -9.47 2.51
C GLY A 10 10.91 -8.01 2.63
N GLU A 11 9.88 -7.61 1.88
CA GLU A 11 9.27 -6.28 1.96
C GLU A 11 8.22 -6.23 3.06
N ARG A 12 8.05 -5.06 3.66
CA ARG A 12 7.01 -4.82 4.66
C ARG A 12 5.78 -4.22 3.97
N LEU A 13 4.60 -4.75 4.31
CA LEU A 13 3.35 -4.25 3.75
C LEU A 13 3.15 -2.77 4.10
N ASP A 14 3.50 -2.33 5.31
CA ASP A 14 3.40 -0.92 5.72
C ASP A 14 4.16 0.02 4.78
N LYS A 15 5.38 -0.36 4.37
CA LYS A 15 6.20 0.42 3.44
C LYS A 15 5.59 0.47 2.04
N VAL A 16 5.01 -0.63 1.56
CA VAL A 16 4.30 -0.67 0.27
C VAL A 16 3.07 0.25 0.29
N VAL A 17 2.29 0.19 1.37
CA VAL A 17 1.12 1.04 1.58
C VAL A 17 1.52 2.49 1.65
N TYR A 18 2.55 2.84 2.42
CA TYR A 18 3.04 4.21 2.51
C TYR A 18 3.60 4.73 1.18
N ASN A 19 4.35 3.90 0.44
CA ASN A 19 4.88 4.31 -0.87
C ASN A 19 3.76 4.51 -1.91
N HIS A 20 2.68 3.73 -1.82
CA HIS A 20 1.54 3.84 -2.72
C HIS A 20 0.59 4.99 -2.33
N TYR A 21 0.17 5.05 -1.06
CA TYR A 21 -0.84 5.95 -0.52
C TYR A 21 -0.30 7.17 0.23
N GLY A 22 1.00 7.27 0.49
CA GLY A 22 1.61 8.39 1.22
C GLY A 22 1.19 8.48 2.69
N THR A 23 0.26 7.62 3.12
CA THR A 23 -0.27 7.53 4.48
C THR A 23 -0.47 6.06 4.84
N LEU A 24 -0.42 5.77 6.14
CA LEU A 24 -0.68 4.46 6.72
C LEU A 24 -2.15 4.33 7.19
N GLU A 25 -2.97 5.36 7.05
CA GLU A 25 -4.39 5.32 7.47
C GLU A 25 -5.19 4.23 6.75
N TYR A 26 -4.79 3.88 5.54
CA TYR A 26 -5.43 2.84 4.74
C TYR A 26 -4.88 1.44 5.00
N PHE A 27 -3.89 1.30 5.89
CA PHE A 27 -3.26 0.01 6.18
C PHE A 27 -4.26 -1.02 6.71
N SER A 28 -5.16 -0.61 7.61
CA SER A 28 -6.21 -1.49 8.14
C SER A 28 -7.15 -1.99 7.03
N VAL A 29 -7.58 -1.11 6.13
CA VAL A 29 -8.45 -1.46 4.99
C VAL A 29 -7.75 -2.47 4.06
N ILE A 30 -6.44 -2.30 3.86
CA ILE A 30 -5.65 -3.18 2.99
C ILE A 30 -5.42 -4.53 3.65
N LEU A 31 -5.21 -4.58 4.97
CA LEU A 31 -5.16 -5.84 5.72
C LEU A 31 -6.49 -6.58 5.67
N GLU A 32 -7.62 -5.89 5.86
CA GLU A 32 -8.95 -6.48 5.75
C GLU A 32 -9.26 -6.98 4.34
N ALA A 33 -8.83 -6.23 3.32
CA ALA A 33 -8.96 -6.65 1.92
C ALA A 33 -8.03 -7.82 1.55
N ASN A 34 -6.96 -8.04 2.33
CA ASN A 34 -5.97 -9.08 2.08
C ASN A 34 -5.73 -9.94 3.33
N PRO A 35 -6.73 -10.71 3.80
CA PRO A 35 -6.63 -11.46 5.05
C PRO A 35 -5.60 -12.60 5.02
N LYS A 36 -5.10 -12.96 3.83
CA LYS A 36 -4.07 -13.98 3.62
C LYS A 36 -2.64 -13.41 3.63
N LEU A 37 -2.49 -12.09 3.65
CA LEU A 37 -1.17 -11.46 3.69
C LEU A 37 -0.67 -11.33 5.12
N THR A 38 0.62 -11.59 5.28
CA THR A 38 1.35 -11.26 6.49
C THR A 38 1.94 -9.85 6.39
N PRO A 39 2.16 -9.16 7.53
CA PRO A 39 2.83 -7.85 7.53
C PRO A 39 4.23 -7.90 6.90
N LEU A 40 4.87 -9.07 6.96
CA LEU A 40 6.06 -9.40 6.18
C LEU A 40 5.63 -10.08 4.88
N LEU A 41 5.86 -9.44 3.74
CA LEU A 41 5.51 -9.97 2.42
C LEU A 41 6.56 -10.98 1.97
N LYS A 42 6.08 -12.13 1.49
CA LYS A 42 6.92 -13.13 0.84
C LYS A 42 7.05 -12.81 -0.64
N SER A 43 8.08 -13.38 -1.26
CA SER A 43 8.29 -13.20 -2.69
C SER A 43 7.11 -13.84 -3.45
N GLY A 44 6.47 -13.07 -4.31
CA GLY A 44 5.26 -13.50 -5.05
C GLY A 44 3.93 -13.21 -4.36
N ASP A 45 3.92 -12.60 -3.17
CA ASP A 45 2.67 -12.17 -2.54
C ASP A 45 2.00 -11.07 -3.36
N ARG A 46 0.70 -11.26 -3.62
CA ARG A 46 -0.13 -10.34 -4.38
C ARG A 46 -0.87 -9.44 -3.42
N VAL A 47 -0.45 -8.18 -3.36
CA VAL A 47 -1.10 -7.14 -2.57
C VAL A 47 -2.14 -6.44 -3.41
N ILE A 48 -3.40 -6.57 -3.02
CA ILE A 48 -4.50 -5.83 -3.64
C ILE A 48 -4.53 -4.43 -3.02
N LEU A 49 -4.20 -3.43 -3.82
CA LEU A 49 -4.26 -2.02 -3.47
C LEU A 49 -5.50 -1.42 -4.13
N PRO A 50 -6.62 -1.24 -3.39
CA PRO A 50 -7.81 -0.60 -3.94
C PRO A 50 -7.49 0.84 -4.36
N LYS A 51 -8.17 1.36 -5.38
CA LYS A 51 -7.95 2.76 -5.77
C LYS A 51 -8.57 3.67 -4.72
N ILE A 52 -7.76 4.08 -3.75
CA ILE A 52 -8.14 5.08 -2.75
C ILE A 52 -7.68 6.41 -3.33
N GLU A 53 -8.60 7.35 -3.50
CA GLU A 53 -8.27 8.68 -3.97
C GLU A 53 -7.41 9.35 -2.88
N LYS A 54 -6.09 9.33 -3.09
CA LYS A 54 -5.18 10.25 -2.41
C LYS A 54 -5.75 11.65 -2.65
N LYS A 55 -6.16 12.34 -1.59
CA LYS A 55 -6.02 13.80 -1.57
C LYS A 55 -4.53 14.05 -1.58
N GLU A 56 -3.97 14.15 -2.78
CA GLU A 56 -2.60 14.56 -3.01
C GLU A 56 -2.48 15.96 -2.40
N ASN A 57 -2.01 16.03 -1.16
CA ASN A 57 -1.52 17.28 -0.61
C ASN A 57 -0.15 17.48 -1.28
N LYS A 58 -0.20 17.92 -2.54
CA LYS A 58 0.91 18.64 -3.14
C LYS A 58 1.10 19.85 -2.23
N GLU A 59 1.98 19.71 -1.25
CA GLU A 59 2.64 20.87 -0.68
C GLU A 59 3.44 21.46 -1.85
N GLU A 60 2.77 22.35 -2.60
CA GLU A 60 3.44 23.26 -3.50
C GLU A 60 4.41 24.04 -2.63
N ALA A 61 5.69 23.72 -2.76
CA ALA A 61 6.76 24.47 -2.15
C ALA A 61 6.67 25.91 -2.66
N LEU A 62 6.06 26.77 -1.84
CA LEU A 62 6.09 28.23 -2.02
C LEU A 62 7.46 28.72 -1.54
N TRP A 63 8.41 28.83 -2.45
CA TRP A 63 9.62 29.65 -2.30
C TRP A 63 9.86 30.43 -3.58
#